data_AF-A0A0J8B0K2-F1
#
_entry.id   AF-A0A0J8B0K2-F1
#
_cell.length_a   1.000
_cell.length_b   1.000
_cell.length_c   1.000
_cell.angle_alpha   90.00
_cell.angle_beta   90.00
_cell.angle_gamma   90.00
#
_symmetry.space_group_name_H-M   'P 1'
#
loop_
_entity.id
_entity.type
_entity.pdbx_description
1 polymer ?
#
loop_
_entity_poly.entity_id
_entity_poly.type
_entity_poly.pdbx_seq_one_letter_code
_entity_poly.pdbx_strand_id
1 'polypeptide(L)'
;MHECSLISDDGNITIYDASTCTESFAGVVDASESAWLRQAYTAHPRILHVASRRKLRRLDLRTGTFMNDVGDSLVYHHDPSVVITAFSNDLQDPFSFVIANWDHLSLFDERYTARPVIRWQHHRPKRPIAHIEISTHN
;
A
#
# COMPACT_ATOMS: atom_id res chain seq x y z
N MET A 1 -19.03 -8.57 5.75
CA MET A 1 -18.30 -7.50 6.45
C MET A 1 -18.37 -6.29 5.53
N HIS A 2 -19.00 -5.20 5.98
CA HIS A 2 -19.21 -4.00 5.16
C HIS A 2 -18.28 -2.88 5.66
N GLU A 3 -17.02 -3.22 5.91
CA GLU A 3 -16.03 -2.24 6.36
C GLU A 3 -15.33 -1.64 5.13
N CYS A 4 -15.24 -0.32 5.09
CA CYS A 4 -14.44 0.39 4.09
C CYS A 4 -13.37 1.23 4.78
N SER A 5 -12.18 1.28 4.17
CA SER A 5 -11.12 2.16 4.61
C SER A 5 -11.22 3.49 3.88
N LEU A 6 -11.04 4.58 4.61
CA LEU A 6 -10.98 5.95 4.12
C LEU A 6 -9.64 6.52 4.55
N ILE A 7 -8.87 7.04 3.60
CA ILE A 7 -7.58 7.69 3.87
C ILE A 7 -7.67 9.11 3.34
N SER A 8 -7.25 10.06 4.15
CA SER A 8 -7.24 11.48 3.82
C SER A 8 -5.83 11.96 3.55
N ASP A 9 -5.73 13.04 2.78
CA ASP A 9 -4.45 13.62 2.33
C ASP A 9 -3.59 14.20 3.46
N ASP A 10 -4.20 14.41 4.64
CA ASP A 10 -3.54 14.82 5.88
C ASP A 10 -2.90 13.64 6.65
N GLY A 11 -2.97 12.43 6.09
CA GLY A 11 -2.37 11.25 6.71
C GLY A 11 -3.22 10.60 7.79
N ASN A 12 -4.49 10.98 7.91
CA ASN A 12 -5.44 10.25 8.74
C ASN A 12 -6.06 9.07 7.98
N ILE A 13 -6.37 8.02 8.72
CA ILE A 13 -7.12 6.87 8.23
C ILE A 13 -8.31 6.59 9.14
N THR A 14 -9.45 6.29 8.54
CA THR A 14 -10.68 5.91 9.22
C THR A 14 -11.22 4.63 8.59
N ILE A 15 -11.63 3.67 9.43
CA ILE A 15 -12.41 2.52 8.99
C ILE A 15 -13.86 2.76 9.37
N TYR A 16 -14.72 2.66 8.38
CA TYR A 16 -16.14 2.88 8.51
C TYR A 16 -16.89 1.56 8.29
N ASP A 17 -17.71 1.17 9.26
CA ASP A 17 -18.63 0.05 9.10
C ASP A 17 -19.93 0.57 8.50
N ALA A 18 -20.14 0.28 7.21
CA ALA A 18 -21.32 0.70 6.47
C ALA A 18 -22.60 -0.05 6.90
N SER A 19 -22.50 -1.14 7.66
CA SER A 19 -23.67 -1.87 8.17
C SER A 19 -24.26 -1.24 9.42
N THR A 20 -23.42 -0.65 10.28
CA THR A 20 -23.83 0.07 11.49
C THR A 20 -23.79 1.58 11.33
N CYS A 21 -23.25 2.08 10.22
CA CYS A 21 -22.99 3.49 9.96
C CYS A 21 -22.09 4.16 10.99
N THR A 22 -21.16 3.41 11.60
CA THR A 22 -20.26 3.89 12.65
C THR A 22 -18.80 3.77 12.23
N GLU A 23 -17.97 4.64 12.79
CA GLU A 23 -16.53 4.48 12.76
C GLU A 23 -16.13 3.26 13.61
N SER A 24 -15.41 2.30 13.00
CA SER A 24 -14.85 1.15 13.72
C SER A 24 -13.40 1.39 14.15
N PHE A 25 -12.69 2.30 13.48
CA PHE A 25 -11.32 2.68 13.82
C PHE A 25 -10.95 4.06 13.24
N ALA A 26 -10.12 4.82 13.96
CA ALA A 26 -9.43 6.00 13.44
C ALA A 26 -7.97 6.02 13.90
N GLY A 27 -7.07 6.49 13.04
CA GLY A 27 -5.65 6.58 13.32
C GLY A 27 -4.87 7.46 12.34
N VAL A 28 -3.56 7.55 12.55
CA VAL A 28 -2.64 8.35 11.71
C VAL A 28 -1.65 7.42 11.01
N VAL A 29 -1.71 7.36 9.67
CA VAL A 29 -0.87 6.48 8.82
C VAL A 29 0.50 7.09 8.53
N ASP A 30 0.52 8.39 8.24
CA ASP A 30 1.73 9.16 7.95
C ASP A 30 1.50 10.62 8.36
N ALA A 31 2.03 11.04 9.51
CA ALA A 31 1.92 12.42 9.98
C ALA A 31 2.77 13.41 9.13
N SER A 32 3.55 12.90 8.18
CA SER A 32 4.37 13.73 7.29
C SER A 32 3.56 14.19 6.07
N GLU A 33 3.91 15.38 5.56
CA GLU A 33 3.31 16.18 4.47
C GLU A 33 3.14 15.48 3.10
N SER A 34 2.96 14.17 3.04
CA SER A 34 2.80 13.44 1.79
C SER A 34 1.35 13.48 1.34
N ALA A 35 1.02 14.47 0.50
CA ALA A 35 -0.27 14.57 -0.20
C ALA A 35 -0.57 13.38 -1.15
N TRP A 36 0.26 12.33 -1.17
CA TRP A 36 0.01 11.14 -1.96
C TRP A 36 0.03 9.92 -1.06
N LEU A 37 -1.16 9.39 -0.83
CA LEU A 37 -1.41 8.16 -0.11
C LEU A 37 -2.29 7.26 -0.98
N ARG A 38 -1.98 5.96 -0.95
CA ARG A 38 -2.82 4.92 -1.57
C ARG A 38 -2.99 3.79 -0.57
N GLN A 39 -4.13 3.12 -0.64
CA GLN A 39 -4.40 1.98 0.20
C GLN A 39 -5.11 0.88 -0.57
N ALA A 40 -4.85 -0.36 -0.19
CA ALA A 40 -5.54 -1.53 -0.73
C ALA A 40 -5.56 -2.64 0.31
N TYR A 41 -6.69 -3.37 0.37
CA TYR A 41 -6.79 -4.57 1.21
C TYR A 41 -5.91 -5.67 0.66
N THR A 42 -5.32 -6.46 1.55
CA THR A 42 -4.48 -7.59 1.19
C THR A 42 -5.28 -8.89 1.14
N ALA A 43 -4.62 -10.03 0.96
CA ALA A 43 -5.26 -11.34 1.02
C ALA A 43 -6.06 -11.59 2.30
N HIS A 44 -5.67 -10.94 3.41
CA HIS A 44 -6.49 -10.98 4.63
C HIS A 44 -7.43 -9.76 4.68
N PRO A 45 -8.75 -9.95 4.86
CA PRO A 45 -9.75 -8.88 4.74
C PRO A 45 -9.64 -7.79 5.81
N ARG A 46 -8.90 -8.04 6.88
CA ARG A 46 -8.62 -7.07 7.96
C ARG A 46 -7.19 -6.54 7.95
N ILE A 47 -6.49 -6.69 6.83
CA ILE A 47 -5.14 -6.20 6.66
C ILE A 47 -5.15 -5.23 5.49
N LEU A 48 -4.56 -4.07 5.72
CA LEU A 48 -4.50 -2.99 4.74
C LEU A 48 -3.04 -2.65 4.44
N HIS A 49 -2.70 -2.60 3.16
CA HIS A 49 -1.49 -1.95 2.70
C HIS A 49 -1.74 -0.46 2.56
N VAL A 50 -0.84 0.35 3.11
CA VAL A 50 -0.86 1.80 2.99
C VAL A 50 0.47 2.26 2.40
N ALA A 51 0.42 2.75 1.16
CA ALA A 51 1.54 3.31 0.44
C ALA A 51 1.58 4.82 0.64
N SER A 52 2.72 5.34 1.09
CA SER A 52 3.08 6.74 0.94
C SER A 52 4.23 6.88 -0.06
N ARG A 53 4.65 8.10 -0.35
CA ARG A 53 5.79 8.34 -1.27
C ARG A 53 7.08 7.64 -0.86
N ARG A 54 7.25 7.33 0.44
CA ARG A 54 8.53 6.84 0.98
C ARG A 54 8.51 5.36 1.35
N LYS A 55 7.35 4.80 1.63
CA LYS A 55 7.23 3.47 2.24
C LYS A 55 5.89 2.83 1.92
N LEU A 56 5.88 1.50 1.97
CA LEU A 56 4.66 0.69 2.06
C LEU A 56 4.59 0.09 3.45
N ARG A 57 3.49 0.34 4.16
CA ARG A 57 3.22 -0.20 5.51
C ARG A 57 2.05 -1.16 5.48
N ARG A 58 2.04 -2.07 6.45
CA ARG A 58 0.92 -2.96 6.74
C ARG A 58 0.21 -2.53 8.01
N LEU A 59 -1.11 -2.41 7.94
CA LEU A 59 -1.99 -2.08 9.07
C LEU A 59 -2.89 -3.29 9.34
N ASP A 60 -2.89 -3.76 10.59
CA ASP A 60 -3.83 -4.77 11.06
C ASP A 60 -5.01 -4.08 11.73
N LEU A 61 -6.18 -4.17 11.09
CA LEU A 61 -7.39 -3.48 11.57
C LEU A 61 -7.95 -4.11 12.85
N ARG A 62 -7.55 -5.35 13.19
CA ARG A 62 -8.02 -6.01 14.42
C ARG A 62 -7.44 -5.37 15.68
N THR A 63 -6.18 -4.98 15.60
CA THR A 63 -5.45 -4.39 16.72
C THR A 63 -5.45 -2.88 16.66
N GLY A 64 -5.82 -2.29 15.50
CA GLY A 64 -5.70 -0.85 15.26
C GLY A 64 -4.24 -0.37 15.32
N THR A 65 -3.29 -1.30 15.32
CA THR A 65 -1.88 -0.99 15.37
C THR A 65 -1.31 -1.17 13.98
N PHE A 66 -0.57 -0.17 13.53
CA PHE A 66 0.45 -0.48 12.56
C PHE A 66 1.36 -1.48 13.24
N MET A 67 1.51 -2.65 12.64
CA MET A 67 2.60 -3.52 13.05
C MET A 67 3.85 -2.67 12.86
N ASN A 68 4.49 -2.23 13.92
CA ASN A 68 5.70 -1.43 13.94
C ASN A 68 6.09 -1.51 15.40
N ASP A 69 7.06 -2.38 15.72
CA ASP A 69 7.98 -2.03 16.81
C ASP A 69 9.22 -2.90 16.84
N VAL A 70 9.28 -4.03 16.13
CA VAL A 70 10.54 -4.76 15.99
C VAL A 70 10.59 -5.43 14.62
N GLY A 71 11.35 -4.86 13.69
CA GLY A 71 11.85 -5.55 12.49
C GLY A 71 10.89 -5.88 11.31
N ASP A 72 9.57 -6.00 11.51
CA ASP A 72 8.77 -6.89 10.62
C ASP A 72 7.47 -6.33 9.99
N SER A 73 7.39 -5.04 9.64
CA SER A 73 6.17 -4.50 8.99
C SER A 73 6.40 -3.42 7.94
N LEU A 74 7.65 -3.24 7.59
CA LEU A 74 7.98 -2.40 6.47
C LEU A 74 8.07 -3.30 5.24
N VAL A 75 6.92 -3.41 4.55
CA VAL A 75 6.75 -4.24 3.35
C VAL A 75 7.76 -3.80 2.27
N TYR A 76 8.09 -2.51 2.23
CA TYR A 76 9.09 -1.96 1.34
C TYR A 76 9.72 -0.68 1.93
N HIS A 77 11.03 -0.72 2.20
CA HIS A 77 11.89 0.45 2.33
C HIS A 77 12.73 0.49 1.08
N HIS A 78 12.83 1.65 0.46
CA HIS A 78 13.89 1.89 -0.49
C HIS A 78 14.86 2.92 0.13
N ASP A 79 15.97 3.27 -0.50
CA ASP A 79 16.81 4.45 -0.18
C ASP A 79 15.97 5.71 0.23
N PRO A 80 16.50 6.80 0.81
CA PRO A 80 15.69 8.02 1.00
C PRO A 80 15.33 8.76 -0.30
N SER A 81 16.01 8.46 -1.42
CA SER A 81 16.02 9.30 -2.63
C SER A 81 14.98 8.95 -3.72
N VAL A 82 14.57 7.70 -3.84
CA VAL A 82 13.49 7.23 -4.73
C VAL A 82 12.12 7.49 -4.09
N VAL A 83 11.13 7.66 -4.95
CA VAL A 83 9.76 7.96 -4.54
C VAL A 83 8.86 6.91 -5.15
N ILE A 84 7.98 6.36 -4.33
CA ILE A 84 6.86 5.54 -4.81
C ILE A 84 5.93 6.47 -5.57
N THR A 85 5.71 6.16 -6.85
CA THR A 85 4.89 6.96 -7.77
C THR A 85 3.53 6.32 -8.04
N ALA A 86 3.47 5.00 -8.00
CA ALA A 86 2.22 4.25 -8.05
C ALA A 86 2.28 2.97 -7.21
N PHE A 87 1.11 2.55 -6.75
CA PHE A 87 0.88 1.34 -5.96
C PHE A 87 -0.46 0.73 -6.38
N SER A 88 -0.51 -0.59 -6.54
CA SER A 88 -1.74 -1.34 -6.81
C SER A 88 -1.61 -2.78 -6.29
N ASN A 89 -2.71 -3.34 -5.77
CA ASN A 89 -2.82 -4.78 -5.50
C ASN A 89 -3.47 -5.46 -6.71
N ASP A 90 -3.08 -6.70 -6.97
CA ASP A 90 -3.79 -7.53 -7.94
C ASP A 90 -5.11 -8.01 -7.32
N LEU A 91 -6.23 -7.76 -8.01
CA LEU A 91 -7.55 -8.18 -7.56
C LEU A 91 -7.78 -9.69 -7.78
N GLN A 92 -7.02 -10.31 -8.67
CA GLN A 92 -7.13 -11.74 -9.00
C GLN A 92 -6.17 -12.60 -8.16
N ASP A 93 -5.01 -12.06 -7.80
CA ASP A 93 -4.08 -12.65 -6.84
C ASP A 93 -3.85 -11.70 -5.66
N PRO A 94 -4.58 -11.86 -4.55
CA PRO A 94 -4.57 -10.88 -3.48
C PRO A 94 -3.27 -10.91 -2.64
N PHE A 95 -2.37 -11.86 -2.90
CA PHE A 95 -1.02 -11.86 -2.34
C PHE A 95 -0.05 -11.02 -3.17
N SER A 96 -0.41 -10.67 -4.41
CA SER A 96 0.44 -9.94 -5.32
C SER A 96 0.16 -8.44 -5.27
N PHE A 97 1.23 -7.65 -5.22
CA PHE A 97 1.12 -6.20 -5.31
C PHE A 97 2.28 -5.60 -6.08
N VAL A 98 2.03 -4.45 -6.69
CA VAL A 98 2.98 -3.76 -7.56
C VAL A 98 3.27 -2.38 -7.02
N ILE A 99 4.57 -2.06 -6.95
CA ILE A 99 5.08 -0.73 -6.64
C ILE A 99 5.84 -0.21 -7.86
N ALA A 100 5.58 1.04 -8.21
CA ALA A 100 6.36 1.77 -9.19
C ALA A 100 7.15 2.89 -8.53
N ASN A 101 8.31 3.16 -9.11
CA ASN A 101 9.04 4.40 -8.93
C ASN A 101 9.42 4.99 -10.30
N TRP A 102 10.28 6.01 -10.29
CA TRP A 102 10.73 6.70 -11.51
C TRP A 102 11.48 5.83 -12.51
N ASP A 103 12.11 4.75 -12.02
CA ASP A 103 13.06 3.95 -12.81
C ASP A 103 12.61 2.50 -12.98
N HIS A 104 11.78 1.98 -12.06
CA HIS A 104 11.43 0.56 -12.01
C HIS A 104 9.96 0.35 -11.66
N LEU A 105 9.42 -0.73 -12.21
CA LEU A 105 8.22 -1.42 -11.73
C LEU A 105 8.65 -2.67 -10.98
N SER A 106 8.10 -2.90 -9.80
CA SER A 106 8.45 -4.04 -8.95
C SER A 106 7.17 -4.76 -8.52
N LEU A 107 7.08 -6.04 -8.84
CA LEU A 107 6.03 -6.95 -8.38
C LEU A 107 6.54 -7.67 -7.13
N PHE A 108 5.70 -7.75 -6.12
CA PHE A 108 5.98 -8.40 -4.84
C PHE A 108 4.90 -9.41 -4.50
N ASP A 109 5.29 -10.39 -3.69
CA ASP A 109 4.40 -11.31 -3.01
C ASP A 109 4.36 -10.90 -1.52
N GLU A 110 3.18 -10.65 -0.96
CA GLU A 110 2.94 -10.25 0.42
C GLU A 110 3.50 -11.27 1.43
N ARG A 111 3.65 -12.53 1.03
CA ARG A 111 4.24 -13.57 1.89
C ARG A 111 5.76 -13.45 1.99
N TYR A 112 6.40 -12.78 1.03
CA TYR A 112 7.85 -12.68 0.87
C TYR A 112 8.28 -11.28 0.43
N THR A 113 8.05 -10.29 1.29
CA THR A 113 8.23 -8.86 0.94
C THR A 113 9.67 -8.38 0.95
N ALA A 114 10.61 -9.21 1.42
CA ALA A 114 12.03 -8.86 1.52
C ALA A 114 12.68 -8.48 0.18
N ARG A 115 12.14 -8.98 -0.95
CA ARG A 115 12.60 -8.64 -2.30
C ARG A 115 11.45 -8.78 -3.31
N PRO A 116 11.49 -8.03 -4.42
CA PRO A 116 10.50 -8.21 -5.48
C PRO A 116 10.64 -9.58 -6.14
N VAL A 117 9.51 -10.15 -6.53
CA VAL A 117 9.44 -11.35 -7.39
C VAL A 117 9.97 -11.01 -8.78
N ILE A 118 9.55 -9.85 -9.29
CA ILE A 118 9.98 -9.33 -10.57
C ILE A 118 10.30 -7.86 -10.41
N ARG A 119 11.40 -7.42 -11.01
CA ARG A 119 11.76 -6.00 -11.13
C ARG A 119 12.11 -5.68 -12.57
N TRP A 120 11.36 -4.78 -13.16
CA TRP A 120 11.56 -4.32 -14.53
C TRP A 120 11.94 -2.85 -14.54
N GLN A 121 12.98 -2.52 -15.30
CA GLN A 121 13.34 -1.13 -15.54
C GLN A 121 12.33 -0.51 -16.50
N HIS A 122 11.86 0.68 -16.16
CA HIS A 122 10.96 1.43 -17.01
C HIS A 122 11.72 2.03 -18.19
N HIS A 123 11.15 1.94 -19.39
CA HIS A 123 11.73 2.46 -20.63
C HIS A 123 11.76 4.00 -20.70
N ARG A 124 11.14 4.68 -19.72
CA ARG A 124 11.10 6.16 -19.60
C ARG A 124 11.62 6.60 -18.24
N PRO A 125 12.94 6.60 -18.00
CA PRO A 125 13.49 7.17 -16.78
C PRO A 125 13.08 8.64 -16.66
N LYS A 126 12.80 9.10 -15.43
CA LYS A 126 12.42 10.48 -15.05
C LYS A 126 10.99 10.92 -15.40
N ARG A 127 10.08 10.03 -15.78
CA ARG A 127 8.63 10.32 -15.82
C ARG A 127 7.88 9.53 -14.74
N PRO A 128 6.94 10.13 -14.01
CA PRO A 128 6.26 9.41 -12.96
C PRO A 128 5.30 8.42 -13.60
N ILE A 129 5.32 7.18 -13.13
CA ILE A 129 4.24 6.25 -13.39
C ILE A 129 3.05 6.75 -12.59
N ALA A 130 2.04 7.27 -13.28
CA ALA A 130 0.86 7.86 -12.63
C ALA A 130 -0.14 6.79 -12.15
N HIS A 131 -0.15 5.63 -12.80
CA HIS A 131 -1.13 4.57 -12.56
C HIS A 131 -0.55 3.21 -12.99
N ILE A 132 -0.97 2.16 -12.30
CA ILE A 132 -0.69 0.77 -12.64
C ILE A 132 -2.04 0.07 -12.78
N GLU A 133 -2.28 -0.51 -13.95
CA GLU A 133 -3.42 -1.39 -14.21
C GLU A 133 -2.91 -2.81 -14.39
N ILE A 134 -3.47 -3.74 -13.60
CA ILE A 134 -3.15 -5.16 -13.71
C ILE A 134 -4.32 -5.80 -14.43
N SER A 135 -4.07 -6.32 -15.64
CA SER A 135 -5.07 -6.99 -16.46
C SER A 135 -4.69 -8.45 -16.64
N THR A 136 -5.69 -9.32 -16.55
CA THR A 136 -5.56 -10.73 -16.90
C THR A 136 -6.14 -10.93 -18.30
N HIS A 137 -5.33 -11.46 -19.20
CA HIS A 137 -5.82 -11.95 -20.48
C HIS A 137 -6.28 -13.40 -20.28
N ASN A 138 -7.59 -13.61 -20.38
CA ASN A 138 -8.20 -14.93 -20.55
C ASN A 138 -8.15 -15.36 -22.02
#